data_AF-A0AAX2M092-F1
#
_entry.id   AF-A0AAX2M092-F1
#
_cell.length_a   1.000
_cell.length_b   1.000
_cell.length_c   1.000
_cell.angle_alpha   90.00
_cell.angle_beta   90.00
_cell.angle_gamma   90.00
#
_symmetry.space_group_name_H-M   'P 1'
#
loop_
_entity.id
_entity.type
_entity.pdbx_description
1 polymer ?
#
loop_
_entity_poly.entity_id
_entity_poly.type
_entity_poly.pdbx_seq_one_letter_code
_entity_poly.pdbx_strand_id
1 'polypeptide(L)'
;MTCGSSNPEDLAKNFTKDLYSGDTKSVMSYIDLSEAKSDEEKTFVSDKITQVVAENAAKAKRMGGVKDIQIEEKTINKDSAKIRVLVLFNNDNNQSSNVFLAKKDRKWLVLLK
;
A
#
# COMPACT_ATOMS: atom_id res chain seq x y z
N MET A 1 1.76 -14.38 -17.56
CA MET A 1 0.50 -13.76 -17.10
C MET A 1 0.69 -12.27 -17.05
N THR A 2 -0.23 -11.51 -17.66
CA THR A 2 -0.06 -10.08 -17.96
C THR A 2 -0.14 -9.25 -16.68
N CYS A 3 1.00 -8.78 -16.16
CA CYS A 3 1.07 -7.85 -15.02
C CYS A 3 0.95 -6.40 -15.53
N GLY A 4 0.00 -6.17 -16.43
CA GLY A 4 0.08 -5.11 -17.43
C GLY A 4 -1.02 -4.04 -17.38
N SER A 5 -1.83 -3.98 -16.32
CA SER A 5 -2.71 -2.82 -16.03
C SER A 5 -3.58 -3.09 -14.78
N SER A 6 -2.98 -3.16 -13.59
CA SER A 6 -3.79 -3.02 -12.36
C SER A 6 -4.31 -1.59 -12.29
N ASN A 7 -5.62 -1.43 -12.18
CA ASN A 7 -6.23 -0.14 -11.88
C ASN A 7 -5.78 0.33 -10.47
N PRO A 8 -5.90 1.61 -10.11
CA PRO A 8 -5.38 2.10 -8.84
C PRO A 8 -6.12 1.49 -7.63
N GLU A 9 -7.35 1.01 -7.81
CA GLU A 9 -8.17 0.35 -6.78
C GLU A 9 -7.57 -0.99 -6.36
N ASP A 10 -7.27 -1.84 -7.33
CA ASP A 10 -6.63 -3.13 -7.10
C ASP A 10 -5.23 -2.95 -6.51
N LEU A 11 -4.49 -1.94 -6.98
CA LEU A 11 -3.17 -1.63 -6.43
C LEU A 11 -3.27 -1.18 -4.96
N ALA A 12 -4.23 -0.33 -4.60
CA ALA A 12 -4.44 0.10 -3.22
C ALA A 12 -4.83 -1.06 -2.30
N LYS A 13 -5.70 -1.97 -2.77
CA LYS A 13 -6.07 -3.18 -2.02
C LYS A 13 -4.90 -4.13 -1.85
N ASN A 14 -4.15 -4.42 -2.91
CA ASN A 14 -2.98 -5.31 -2.87
C ASN A 14 -1.88 -4.74 -1.98
N PHE A 15 -1.56 -3.45 -2.10
CA PHE A 15 -0.63 -2.77 -1.21
C PHE A 15 -1.05 -2.91 0.27
N THR A 16 -2.32 -2.67 0.57
CA THR A 16 -2.84 -2.78 1.95
C THR A 16 -2.79 -4.22 2.46
N LYS A 17 -3.14 -5.19 1.61
CA LYS A 17 -3.05 -6.62 1.92
C LYS A 17 -1.62 -7.02 2.29
N ASP A 18 -0.65 -6.63 1.47
CA ASP A 18 0.74 -7.03 1.64
C ASP A 18 1.41 -6.30 2.82
N LEU A 19 0.98 -5.06 3.09
CA LEU A 19 1.36 -4.30 4.28
C LEU A 19 0.97 -5.04 5.56
N TYR A 20 -0.27 -5.55 5.65
CA TYR A 20 -0.74 -6.28 6.84
C TYR A 20 -0.30 -7.75 6.88
N SER A 21 0.07 -8.36 5.75
CA SER A 21 0.64 -9.71 5.71
C SER A 21 2.11 -9.77 6.11
N GLY A 22 2.81 -8.63 6.02
CA GLY A 22 4.25 -8.55 6.29
C GLY A 22 5.13 -8.79 5.06
N ASP A 23 4.58 -8.74 3.85
CA ASP A 23 5.34 -8.94 2.61
C ASP A 23 6.04 -7.66 2.17
N THR A 24 7.17 -7.37 2.81
CA THR A 24 7.99 -6.19 2.53
C THR A 24 8.42 -6.09 1.06
N LYS A 25 8.70 -7.23 0.40
CA LYS A 25 9.15 -7.23 -1.00
C LYS A 25 8.04 -6.76 -1.93
N SER A 26 6.84 -7.28 -1.75
CA SER A 26 5.67 -6.87 -2.55
C SER A 26 5.32 -5.41 -2.28
N VAL A 27 5.30 -4.98 -1.01
CA VAL A 27 5.07 -3.58 -0.62
C VAL A 27 6.04 -2.62 -1.30
N MET A 28 7.34 -2.91 -1.27
CA MET A 28 8.37 -2.10 -1.92
C MET A 28 8.17 -2.00 -3.44
N SER A 29 7.65 -3.05 -4.08
CA SER A 29 7.41 -3.07 -5.54
C SER A 29 6.28 -2.15 -6.01
N TYR A 30 5.41 -1.72 -5.09
CA TYR A 30 4.29 -0.82 -5.34
C TYR A 30 4.66 0.65 -5.19
N ILE A 31 5.72 0.96 -4.44
CA ILE A 31 6.05 2.32 -4.02
C ILE A 31 6.78 3.07 -5.15
N ASP A 32 6.45 4.35 -5.28
CA ASP A 32 7.22 5.29 -6.08
C ASP A 32 8.48 5.74 -5.34
N LEU A 33 9.63 5.25 -5.79
CA LEU A 33 10.95 5.60 -5.25
C LEU A 33 11.67 6.68 -6.07
N SER A 34 11.01 7.31 -7.05
CA SER A 34 11.67 8.29 -7.93
C SER A 34 12.12 9.57 -7.23
N GLU A 35 11.61 9.86 -6.02
CA GLU A 35 12.09 10.96 -5.19
C GLU A 35 13.41 10.63 -4.47
N ALA A 36 13.69 9.35 -4.19
CA ALA A 36 14.94 8.89 -3.59
C ALA A 36 16.02 8.74 -4.68
N LYS A 37 16.88 9.74 -4.81
CA LYS A 37 17.86 9.84 -5.91
C LYS A 37 19.17 9.17 -5.56
N SER A 38 19.61 9.26 -4.31
CA SER A 38 20.84 8.61 -3.84
C SER A 38 20.59 7.20 -3.30
N ASP A 39 21.65 6.41 -3.19
CA ASP A 39 21.56 5.06 -2.61
C ASP A 39 21.31 5.10 -1.09
N GLU A 40 21.78 6.15 -0.43
CA GLU A 40 21.51 6.43 0.99
C GLU A 40 20.02 6.73 1.22
N GLU A 41 19.41 7.56 0.37
CA GLU A 41 17.97 7.85 0.42
C GLU A 41 17.13 6.59 0.16
N LYS A 42 17.51 5.78 -0.84
CA LYS A 42 16.83 4.51 -1.12
C LYS A 42 16.94 3.53 0.04
N THR A 43 18.11 3.45 0.67
CA THR A 43 18.34 2.61 1.86
C THR A 43 17.47 3.07 3.01
N PHE A 44 17.46 4.37 3.29
CA PHE A 44 16.62 4.97 4.33
C PHE A 44 15.12 4.67 4.11
N VAL A 45 14.63 4.85 2.89
CA VAL A 45 13.24 4.52 2.54
C VAL A 45 12.98 3.03 2.72
N SER A 46 13.87 2.15 2.24
CA SER A 46 13.74 0.70 2.39
C SER A 46 13.66 0.27 3.86
N ASP A 47 14.53 0.81 4.71
CA ASP A 47 14.55 0.52 6.14
C ASP A 47 13.26 0.99 6.82
N LYS A 48 12.79 2.21 6.48
CA LYS A 48 11.56 2.76 7.04
C LYS A 48 10.33 1.93 6.63
N ILE A 49 10.25 1.51 5.38
CA ILE A 49 9.15 0.67 4.90
C ILE A 49 9.19 -0.70 5.57
N THR A 50 10.38 -1.30 5.73
CA THR A 50 10.54 -2.56 6.45
C THR A 50 9.99 -2.47 7.88
N GLN A 51 10.30 -1.38 8.60
CA GLN A 51 9.76 -1.12 9.93
C GLN A 51 8.23 -1.00 9.91
N VAL A 52 7.68 -0.17 9.02
CA VAL A 52 6.22 0.07 8.92
C VAL A 52 5.47 -1.23 8.57
N VAL A 53 6.02 -2.06 7.69
CA VAL A 53 5.46 -3.38 7.36
C VAL A 53 5.46 -4.29 8.58
N ALA A 54 6.57 -4.37 9.32
CA ALA A 54 6.65 -5.19 10.52
C ALA A 54 5.63 -4.74 11.60
N GLU A 55 5.49 -3.44 11.82
CA GLU A 55 4.54 -2.87 12.79
C GLU A 55 3.08 -3.16 12.41
N ASN A 56 2.71 -3.02 11.14
CA ASN A 56 1.36 -3.29 10.66
C ASN A 56 1.05 -4.79 10.66
N ALA A 57 1.99 -5.65 10.28
CA ALA A 57 1.82 -7.10 10.40
C ALA A 57 1.64 -7.54 11.87
N ALA A 58 2.43 -6.99 12.80
CA ALA A 58 2.26 -7.25 14.24
C ALA A 58 0.90 -6.74 14.76
N LYS A 59 0.44 -5.59 14.27
CA LYS A 59 -0.90 -5.07 14.56
C LYS A 59 -2.01 -5.97 14.03
N ALA A 60 -1.93 -6.45 12.77
CA ALA A 60 -2.89 -7.41 12.24
C ALA A 60 -2.97 -8.66 13.12
N LYS A 61 -1.82 -9.23 13.52
CA LYS A 61 -1.79 -10.39 14.43
C LYS A 61 -2.49 -10.12 15.76
N ARG A 62 -2.25 -8.96 16.39
CA ARG A 62 -2.95 -8.54 17.62
C ARG A 62 -4.46 -8.36 17.44
N MET A 63 -4.91 -8.05 16.22
CA MET A 63 -6.31 -7.88 15.87
C MET A 63 -6.97 -9.15 15.31
N GLY A 64 -6.32 -10.32 15.46
CA GLY A 64 -6.84 -11.60 14.98
C GLY A 64 -6.66 -11.86 13.48
N GLY A 65 -5.89 -11.02 12.79
CA GLY A 65 -5.70 -11.06 11.34
C GLY A 65 -6.69 -10.18 10.59
N VAL A 66 -6.43 -9.98 9.29
CA VAL A 66 -7.32 -9.24 8.39
C VAL A 66 -8.43 -10.18 7.91
N LYS A 67 -9.67 -9.74 8.05
CA LYS A 67 -10.88 -10.40 7.57
C LYS A 67 -11.19 -10.03 6.13
N ASP A 68 -11.19 -8.73 5.83
CA ASP A 68 -11.52 -8.20 4.51
C ASP A 68 -10.93 -6.79 4.30
N ILE A 69 -10.80 -6.38 3.02
CA ILE A 69 -10.30 -5.08 2.59
C ILE A 69 -11.25 -4.49 1.55
N GLN A 70 -11.87 -3.37 1.89
CA GLN A 70 -12.89 -2.70 1.09
C GLN A 70 -12.45 -1.29 0.68
N ILE A 71 -13.10 -0.75 -0.36
CA ILE A 71 -12.94 0.65 -0.75
C ILE A 71 -14.19 1.39 -0.33
N GLU A 72 -14.02 2.42 0.50
CA GLU A 72 -15.11 3.30 0.94
C GLU A 72 -15.32 4.45 -0.04
N GLU A 73 -14.22 5.08 -0.46
CA GLU A 73 -14.24 6.26 -1.32
C GLU A 73 -13.09 6.19 -2.32
N LYS A 74 -13.32 6.77 -3.51
CA LYS A 74 -12.27 6.93 -4.52
C LYS A 74 -12.40 8.23 -5.27
N THR A 75 -11.27 8.87 -5.49
CA THR A 75 -11.10 9.98 -6.43
C THR A 75 -9.98 9.60 -7.38
N ILE A 76 -10.30 9.38 -8.65
CA ILE A 76 -9.35 8.95 -9.68
C ILE A 76 -9.34 9.98 -10.81
N ASN A 77 -8.20 10.59 -11.02
CA ASN A 77 -7.91 11.47 -12.15
C ASN A 77 -7.02 10.72 -13.17
N LYS A 78 -6.59 11.43 -14.22
CA LYS A 78 -5.74 10.86 -15.30
C LYS A 78 -4.44 10.23 -14.77
N ASP A 79 -3.81 10.89 -13.82
CA ASP A 79 -2.44 10.60 -13.34
C ASP A 79 -2.32 10.50 -11.81
N SER A 80 -3.42 10.69 -11.09
CA SER A 80 -3.46 10.69 -9.63
C SER A 80 -4.69 9.97 -9.13
N ALA A 81 -4.56 9.30 -7.99
CA ALA A 81 -5.69 8.68 -7.30
C ALA A 81 -5.55 8.82 -5.79
N LYS A 82 -6.68 9.01 -5.12
CA LYS A 82 -6.83 8.91 -3.67
C LYS A 82 -7.91 7.88 -3.41
N ILE A 83 -7.57 6.82 -2.70
CA ILE A 83 -8.49 5.71 -2.42
C ILE A 83 -8.54 5.51 -0.91
N ARG A 84 -9.75 5.61 -0.33
CA ARG A 84 -9.99 5.30 1.07
C ARG A 84 -10.25 3.80 1.21
N VAL A 85 -9.31 3.11 1.85
CA VAL A 85 -9.36 1.66 2.07
C VAL A 85 -9.79 1.40 3.51
N LEU A 86 -10.83 0.59 3.68
CA LEU A 86 -11.30 0.05 4.96
C LEU A 86 -10.75 -1.36 5.14
N VAL A 87 -10.08 -1.59 6.26
CA VAL A 87 -9.60 -2.91 6.69
C VAL A 87 -10.50 -3.38 7.82
N LEU A 88 -11.11 -4.54 7.62
CA LEU A 88 -11.90 -5.23 8.63
C LEU A 88 -11.01 -6.31 9.24
N PHE A 89 -10.86 -6.29 10.57
CA PHE A 89 -10.09 -7.31 11.28
C PHE A 89 -11.01 -8.40 11.84
N ASN A 90 -10.46 -9.58 12.15
CA ASN A 90 -11.25 -10.70 12.66
C ASN A 90 -11.76 -10.47 14.09
N ASN A 91 -11.21 -9.52 14.83
CA ASN A 91 -11.69 -9.13 16.16
C ASN A 91 -12.78 -8.04 16.15
N ASP A 92 -13.49 -7.88 15.02
CA ASP A 92 -14.56 -6.90 14.77
C ASP A 92 -14.16 -5.42 14.81
N ASN A 93 -12.87 -5.11 15.03
CA ASN A 93 -12.36 -3.77 14.84
C ASN A 93 -12.12 -3.50 13.34
N ASN A 94 -12.32 -2.25 12.94
CA ASN A 94 -12.10 -1.79 11.57
C ASN A 94 -11.22 -0.54 11.54
N GLN A 95 -10.50 -0.33 10.46
CA GLN A 95 -9.67 0.87 10.27
C GLN A 95 -9.66 1.33 8.82
N SER A 96 -9.85 2.63 8.62
CA SER A 96 -9.74 3.24 7.30
C SER A 96 -8.49 4.08 7.16
N SER A 97 -7.89 4.06 5.99
CA SER A 97 -6.77 4.93 5.64
C SER A 97 -6.83 5.34 4.16
N ASN A 98 -6.20 6.46 3.81
CA ASN A 98 -6.08 6.86 2.41
C ASN A 98 -4.78 6.30 1.82
N VAL A 99 -4.91 5.65 0.66
CA VAL A 99 -3.78 5.31 -0.21
C VAL A 99 -3.73 6.34 -1.32
N PHE A 100 -2.59 7.00 -1.47
CA PHE A 100 -2.34 7.97 -2.53
C PHE A 100 -1.51 7.31 -3.63
N LEU A 101 -1.92 7.49 -4.88
CA LEU A 101 -1.23 6.89 -6.02
C LEU A 101 -0.98 7.92 -7.11
N ALA A 102 0.12 7.75 -7.83
CA ALA A 102 0.43 8.48 -9.05
C ALA A 102 0.66 7.52 -10.21
N LYS A 103 0.36 7.96 -11.43
CA LYS A 103 0.63 7.21 -12.65
C LYS A 103 1.92 7.72 -13.29
N LYS A 104 2.97 6.90 -13.30
CA LYS A 104 4.26 7.18 -13.94
C LYS A 104 4.53 6.11 -14.99
N ASP A 105 4.89 6.54 -16.21
CA ASP A 105 5.16 5.64 -17.33
C ASP A 105 4.07 4.58 -17.58
N ARG A 106 2.80 5.02 -17.49
CA ARG A 106 1.58 4.19 -17.61
C ARG A 106 1.37 3.17 -16.49
N LYS A 107 2.23 3.12 -15.47
CA LYS A 107 2.09 2.29 -14.27
C LYS A 107 1.60 3.13 -13.08
N TRP A 108 0.65 2.60 -12.32
CA TRP A 108 0.27 3.19 -11.03
C TRP A 108 1.28 2.79 -9.95
N LEU A 109 1.64 3.73 -9.09
CA LEU A 109 2.54 3.55 -7.96
C LEU A 109 1.97 4.24 -6.72
N VAL A 110 2.21 3.67 -5.56
CA VAL A 110 1.82 4.23 -4.25
C VAL A 110 2.82 5.31 -3.86
N LEU A 111 2.30 6.46 -3.44
CA LEU A 111 3.10 7.57 -2.92
C LEU A 111 3.29 7.40 -1.41
N LEU A 112 4.50 7.71 -0.94
CA LEU A 112 4.78 7.87 0.49
C LEU A 112 4.26 9.24 0.93
N LYS A 113 3.36 9.27 1.90
CA LYS A 113 2.70 10.47 2.43
C LYS A 113 2.67 10.46 3.94
#